data_AF-A0A1A8PKD4-F1
#
_entry.id   AF-A0A1A8PKD4-F1
#
_cell.length_a   1.000
_cell.length_b   1.000
_cell.length_c   1.000
_cell.angle_alpha   90.00
_cell.angle_beta   90.00
_cell.angle_gamma   90.00
#
_symmetry.space_group_name_H-M   'P 1'
#
loop_
_entity.id
_entity.type
_entity.pdbx_description
1 polymer ?
#
loop_
_entity_poly.entity_id
_entity_poly.type
_entity_poly.pdbx_seq_one_letter_code
_entity_poly.pdbx_strand_id
1 'polypeptide(L)'
;SNGSAVSEDLFWKLDALQTFIRDLHWPEEEFGTHLETRLKLMSSDMIESCIKRTRAAFEAKLQRSSRTTDFRVPQSICTMFNVMVD
;
A
#
# COMPACT_ATOMS: atom_id res chain seq x y z
N SER A 1 -2.47 -14.14 -3.95
CA SER A 1 -1.62 -14.06 -2.73
C SER A 1 -0.37 -13.20 -2.90
N ASN A 2 -0.07 -12.61 -4.07
CA ASN A 2 1.18 -11.81 -4.26
C ASN A 2 1.14 -10.34 -3.80
N GLY A 3 0.03 -9.86 -3.22
CA GLY A 3 -0.09 -8.46 -2.80
C GLY A 3 0.62 -8.12 -1.49
N SER A 4 0.58 -9.02 -0.50
CA SER A 4 1.04 -8.72 0.87
C SER A 4 2.57 -8.72 1.01
N ALA A 5 3.27 -9.64 0.33
CA ALA A 5 4.72 -9.75 0.44
C ALA A 5 5.46 -8.53 -0.13
N VAL A 6 4.94 -7.92 -1.20
CA VAL A 6 5.53 -6.71 -1.81
C VAL A 6 5.24 -5.47 -0.96
N SER A 7 4.06 -5.38 -0.34
CA SER A 7 3.74 -4.25 0.55
C SER A 7 4.55 -4.32 1.85
N GLU A 8 4.68 -5.50 2.46
CA GLU A 8 5.53 -5.69 3.64
C GLU A 8 6.99 -5.35 3.32
N ASP A 9 7.49 -5.80 2.16
CA ASP A 9 8.87 -5.52 1.73
C ASP A 9 9.16 -4.02 1.60
N LEU A 10 8.17 -3.29 1.08
CA LEU A 10 8.24 -1.85 0.92
C LEU A 10 8.21 -1.12 2.26
N PHE A 11 7.29 -1.49 3.16
CA PHE A 11 7.16 -0.83 4.46
C PHE A 11 8.43 -0.97 5.31
N TRP A 12 9.03 -2.17 5.36
CA TRP A 12 10.26 -2.33 6.16
C TRP A 12 11.45 -1.56 5.57
N LYS A 13 11.55 -1.45 4.24
CA LYS A 13 12.61 -0.65 3.58
C LYS A 13 12.47 0.84 3.92
N LEU A 14 11.24 1.35 3.91
CA LEU A 14 10.96 2.74 4.26
C LEU A 14 11.25 3.02 5.75
N ASP A 15 10.87 2.11 6.64
CA ASP A 15 11.14 2.22 8.07
C ASP A 15 12.65 2.18 8.39
N ALA A 16 13.37 1.23 7.77
CA ALA A 16 14.83 1.13 7.90
C ALA A 16 15.53 2.41 7.41
N LEU A 17 15.06 2.98 6.28
CA LEU A 17 15.61 4.20 5.73
C LEU A 17 15.29 5.42 6.61
N GLN A 18 14.08 5.50 7.17
CA GLN A 18 13.69 6.57 8.08
C GLN A 18 14.52 6.53 9.38
N THR A 19 14.73 5.33 9.93
CA THR A 19 15.60 5.13 11.09
C THR A 19 17.04 5.54 10.78
N PHE A 20 17.59 5.14 9.64
CA PHE A 20 18.92 5.54 9.20
C PHE A 20 19.08 7.08 9.09
N ILE A 21 18.09 7.76 8.51
CA ILE A 21 18.09 9.22 8.37
C ILE A 21 18.05 9.92 9.73
N ARG A 22 17.30 9.40 10.69
CA ARG A 22 17.21 9.99 12.03
C ARG A 22 18.50 9.78 12.83
N ASP A 23 19.15 8.63 12.68
CA ASP A 23 20.33 8.26 13.46
C ASP A 23 21.63 8.92 12.92
N LEU A 24 21.52 9.65 11.80
CA LEU A 24 22.59 10.47 11.26
C LEU A 24 22.76 11.76 12.07
N HIS A 25 24.00 12.05 12.46
CA HIS A 25 24.37 13.30 13.11
C HIS A 25 24.55 14.40 12.06
N TRP A 26 23.42 14.90 11.52
CA TRP A 26 23.45 15.94 10.52
C TRP A 26 24.13 17.20 11.06
N PRO A 27 25.07 17.82 10.33
CA PRO A 27 25.71 19.06 10.74
C PRO A 27 24.70 20.23 10.81
N GLU A 28 23.61 20.13 10.04
CA GLU A 28 22.51 21.10 10.00
C GLU A 28 21.19 20.37 10.26
N GLU A 29 20.49 20.73 11.33
CA GLU A 29 19.23 20.09 11.74
C GLU A 29 18.10 20.29 10.72
N GLU A 30 18.11 21.43 10.03
CA GLU A 30 17.15 21.76 8.96
C GLU A 30 17.26 20.79 7.78
N PHE A 31 18.48 20.32 7.46
CA PHE A 31 18.70 19.33 6.41
C PHE A 31 18.07 17.99 6.76
N GLY A 32 18.26 17.50 7.98
CA GLY A 32 17.65 16.25 8.46
C GLY A 32 16.11 16.31 8.40
N THR A 33 15.55 17.43 8.84
CA THR A 33 14.09 17.70 8.80
C THR A 33 13.55 17.73 7.36
N HIS A 34 14.28 18.37 6.45
CA HIS A 34 13.90 18.45 5.05
C HIS A 34 13.95 17.06 4.37
N LEU A 35 14.98 16.27 4.69
CA LEU A 35 15.14 14.91 4.19
C LEU A 35 14.00 13.99 4.68
N GLU A 36 13.65 14.08 5.97
CA GLU A 36 12.55 13.31 6.56
C GLU A 36 11.21 13.66 5.89
N THR A 37 10.95 14.94 5.65
CA THR A 37 9.74 15.41 4.95
C THR A 37 9.65 14.83 3.54
N ARG A 38 10.75 14.86 2.78
CA ARG A 38 10.81 14.28 1.44
C ARG A 38 10.58 12.76 1.46
N LEU A 39 11.09 12.07 2.48
CA LEU A 39 10.88 10.64 2.66
C LEU A 39 9.41 10.29 2.89
N LYS A 40 8.72 11.07 3.73
CA LYS A 40 7.29 10.91 4.01
C LYS A 40 6.46 11.09 2.74
N LEU A 41 6.78 12.09 1.92
CA LEU A 41 6.14 12.31 0.63
C LEU A 41 6.37 11.13 -0.33
N MET A 42 7.61 10.68 -0.48
CA MET A 42 7.92 9.49 -1.29
C MET A 42 7.16 8.26 -0.81
N SER A 43 7.08 8.04 0.50
CA SER A 43 6.32 6.93 1.09
C SER A 43 4.83 7.00 0.74
N SER A 44 4.24 8.20 0.89
CA SER A 44 2.84 8.47 0.53
C SER A 44 2.58 8.19 -0.95
N ASP A 45 3.43 8.68 -1.85
CA ASP A 45 3.29 8.49 -3.30
C ASP A 45 3.40 7.02 -3.70
N MET A 46 4.28 6.26 -3.04
CA MET A 46 4.44 4.83 -3.27
C MET A 46 3.21 4.04 -2.82
N ILE A 47 2.63 4.38 -1.66
CA ILE A 47 1.40 3.75 -1.16
C ILE A 47 0.24 4.05 -2.12
N GLU A 48 0.08 5.31 -2.51
CA GLU A 48 -0.99 5.73 -3.43
C GLU A 48 -0.86 5.01 -4.79
N SER A 49 0.36 4.89 -5.31
CA SER A 49 0.64 4.14 -6.53
C SER A 49 0.30 2.66 -6.41
N CYS A 50 0.59 2.03 -5.27
CA CYS A 50 0.18 0.65 -4.99
C CYS A 50 -1.34 0.49 -4.94
N ILE A 51 -2.07 1.43 -4.33
CA ILE A 51 -3.53 1.44 -4.28
C ILE A 51 -4.11 1.56 -5.69
N LYS A 52 -3.62 2.52 -6.49
CA LYS A 52 -4.05 2.73 -7.89
C LYS A 52 -3.86 1.46 -8.73
N ARG A 53 -2.69 0.79 -8.63
CA ARG A 53 -2.44 -0.47 -9.33
C ARG A 53 -3.37 -1.59 -8.88
N THR A 54 -3.60 -1.72 -7.58
CA THR A 54 -4.48 -2.77 -7.01
C THR A 54 -5.92 -2.56 -7.46
N ARG A 55 -6.40 -1.32 -7.43
CA ARG A 55 -7.72 -0.94 -7.94
C ARG A 55 -7.88 -1.27 -9.42
N ALA A 56 -6.91 -0.89 -10.25
CA ALA A 56 -6.96 -1.20 -11.69
C ALA A 56 -6.99 -2.71 -11.96
N ALA A 57 -6.19 -3.49 -11.23
CA ALA A 57 -6.19 -4.96 -11.33
C ALA A 57 -7.54 -5.55 -10.90
N PHE A 58 -8.16 -5.00 -9.85
CA PHE A 58 -9.48 -5.40 -9.38
C PHE A 58 -10.57 -5.08 -10.42
N GLU A 59 -10.60 -3.84 -10.93
CA GLU A 59 -11.55 -3.42 -11.97
C GLU A 59 -11.42 -4.30 -13.23
N ALA A 60 -10.19 -4.60 -13.67
CA ALA A 60 -9.95 -5.51 -14.80
C ALA A 60 -10.46 -6.94 -14.54
N LYS A 61 -10.32 -7.44 -13.30
CA LYS A 61 -10.83 -8.76 -12.92
C LYS A 61 -12.36 -8.77 -12.83
N LEU A 62 -12.96 -7.68 -12.37
CA LEU A 62 -14.41 -7.49 -12.30
C LEU A 62 -15.03 -7.47 -13.71
N GLN A 63 -14.43 -6.72 -14.65
CA GLN A 63 -14.87 -6.67 -16.05
C GLN A 63 -14.82 -8.06 -16.72
N ARG A 64 -13.79 -8.87 -16.42
CA ARG A 64 -13.70 -10.26 -16.91
C ARG A 64 -14.74 -11.20 -16.29
N SER A 65 -15.29 -10.85 -15.13
CA SER A 65 -16.25 -11.68 -14.38
C SER A 65 -17.71 -11.46 -14.80
N SER A 66 -18.00 -10.51 -15.70
CA SER A 66 -19.37 -10.19 -16.13
C SER A 66 -19.70 -10.77 -17.51
N ARG A 67 -20.22 -12.01 -17.55
CA ARG A 67 -21.05 -12.52 -18.67
C ARG A 67 -22.14 -13.52 -18.29
N THR A 68 -22.29 -13.94 -17.03
CA THR A 68 -23.36 -14.88 -16.64
C THR A 68 -23.89 -14.57 -15.24
N THR A 69 -25.18 -14.30 -15.13
CA THR A 69 -25.97 -14.07 -13.90
C THR A 69 -26.17 -15.35 -13.06
N ASP A 70 -25.13 -16.18 -12.93
CA ASP A 70 -25.10 -17.34 -12.02
C ASP A 70 -24.16 -17.11 -10.83
N PHE A 71 -23.79 -15.84 -10.58
CA PHE A 71 -22.84 -15.49 -9.52
C PHE A 71 -23.51 -15.54 -8.15
N ARG A 72 -23.62 -16.74 -7.56
CA ARG A 72 -23.73 -16.88 -6.10
C ARG A 72 -22.50 -16.25 -5.48
N VAL A 73 -22.69 -15.17 -4.73
CA VAL A 73 -21.64 -14.49 -3.97
C VAL A 73 -20.89 -15.52 -3.12
N PRO A 74 -19.60 -15.79 -3.38
CA PRO A 74 -18.83 -16.74 -2.59
C PRO A 74 -18.77 -16.31 -1.13
N GLN A 75 -18.86 -17.28 -0.20
CA GLN A 75 -18.84 -17.06 1.25
C GLN A 75 -17.68 -16.16 1.71
N SER A 76 -16.52 -16.25 1.03
CA SER A 76 -15.33 -15.45 1.31
C SER A 76 -15.53 -13.94 1.06
N ILE A 77 -16.41 -13.56 0.13
CA ILE A 77 -16.77 -12.17 -0.11
C ILE A 77 -17.68 -11.66 1.01
N CYS A 78 -18.61 -12.47 1.49
CA CYS A 78 -19.44 -12.14 2.65
C CYS A 78 -18.57 -11.94 3.91
N THR A 79 -17.58 -12.79 4.14
CA THR A 79 -16.64 -12.63 5.26
C THR A 79 -15.81 -11.35 5.14
N MET A 80 -15.33 -11.00 3.95
CA MET A 80 -14.62 -9.73 3.74
C MET A 80 -15.50 -8.51 4.01
N PHE A 81 -16.77 -8.55 3.61
CA PHE A 81 -17.70 -7.46 3.89
C PHE A 81 -17.97 -7.32 5.39
N ASN A 82 -18.17 -8.45 6.08
CA ASN A 82 -18.44 -8.42 7.52
C ASN A 82 -17.25 -7.90 8.34
N VAL A 83 -16.01 -8.12 7.90
CA VAL A 83 -14.80 -7.59 8.55
C VAL A 83 -14.56 -6.11 8.23
N MET A 84 -15.17 -5.57 7.17
CA MET A 84 -15.10 -4.13 6.84
C MET A 84 -16.20 -3.30 7.51
N VAL A 85 -17.27 -3.94 7.99
CA VAL A 85 -18.44 -3.27 8.60
C VAL A 85 -18.37 -3.28 10.13
N ASP A 86 -17.46 -4.07 10.71
CA ASP A 86 -17.05 -4.04 12.11
C ASP A 86 -15.75 -3.22 12.26
#